data_AF-A0A7Y6CS06-F1
#
_entry.id   AF-A0A7Y6CS06-F1
#
_cell.length_a   1.000
_cell.length_b   1.000
_cell.length_c   1.000
_cell.angle_alpha   90.00
_cell.angle_beta   90.00
_cell.angle_gamma   90.00
#
_symmetry.space_group_name_H-M   'P 1'
#
loop_
_entity.id
_entity.type
_entity.pdbx_description
1 polymer ?
#
loop_
_entity_poly.entity_id
_entity_poly.type
_entity_poly.pdbx_seq_one_letter_code
_entity_poly.pdbx_strand_id
1 'polypeptide(L)'
;MQFPEVWEAIIGRVPHMRAVTVHGWQAVEITIPPKDRKIPALVPGSDATGGFAVEGLTPHEWNEVDEFELDLYQLQQVTFEQGGHGWCFAYLKRALSNNPKWNIGNYASTELTEYIELCRKWRRRRDELINPERSSAS
;
A
#
# COMPACT_ATOMS: atom_id res chain seq x y z
N MET A 1 -0.78 -0.88 2.49
CA MET A 1 -1.46 0.26 3.16
C MET A 1 -1.99 -0.13 4.54
N GLN A 2 -1.59 0.58 5.61
CA GLN A 2 -2.08 0.34 6.98
C GLN A 2 -2.69 1.60 7.65
N PHE A 3 -2.57 2.77 7.01
CA PHE A 3 -3.03 4.05 7.56
C PHE A 3 -4.33 4.50 6.85
N PRO A 4 -5.42 4.81 7.58
CA PRO A 4 -6.66 5.33 7.00
C PRO A 4 -6.48 6.53 6.07
N GLU A 5 -5.58 7.45 6.44
CA GLU A 5 -5.31 8.69 5.73
C GLU A 5 -4.71 8.45 4.33
N VAL A 6 -4.00 7.33 4.15
CA VAL A 6 -3.48 6.93 2.84
C VAL A 6 -4.61 6.47 1.93
N TRP A 7 -5.58 5.72 2.47
CA TRP A 7 -6.78 5.34 1.71
C TRP A 7 -7.59 6.55 1.30
N GLU A 8 -7.84 7.47 2.22
CA GLU A 8 -8.54 8.71 1.91
C GLU A 8 -7.82 9.52 0.82
N ALA A 9 -6.48 9.59 0.88
CA ALA A 9 -5.68 10.28 -0.13
C ALA A 9 -5.78 9.64 -1.53
N ILE A 10 -5.86 8.31 -1.63
CA ILE A 10 -5.87 7.57 -2.91
C ILE A 10 -7.28 7.48 -3.49
N ILE A 11 -8.26 7.01 -2.70
CA ILE A 11 -9.62 6.71 -3.19
C ILE A 11 -10.70 7.68 -2.68
N GLY A 12 -10.40 8.54 -1.70
CA GLY A 12 -11.27 9.66 -1.28
C GLY A 12 -12.20 9.34 -0.13
N ARG A 13 -12.00 8.17 0.47
CA ARG A 13 -12.66 7.72 1.70
C ARG A 13 -11.77 6.69 2.39
N VAL A 14 -12.12 6.38 3.63
CA VAL A 14 -11.56 5.24 4.35
C VAL A 14 -12.48 4.02 4.14
N PRO A 15 -12.01 2.91 3.57
CA PRO A 15 -12.80 1.70 3.43
C PRO A 15 -12.95 0.95 4.76
N HIS A 16 -13.81 -0.08 4.79
CA HIS A 16 -13.86 -0.94 5.96
C HIS A 16 -12.55 -1.72 6.07
N MET A 17 -11.89 -1.61 7.24
CA MET A 17 -10.61 -2.25 7.52
C MET A 17 -10.77 -3.18 8.71
N ARG A 18 -10.57 -4.47 8.48
CA ARG A 18 -10.64 -5.50 9.51
C ARG A 18 -9.25 -6.03 9.80
N ALA A 19 -8.84 -6.04 11.07
CA ALA A 19 -7.55 -6.57 11.48
C ALA A 19 -7.43 -8.06 11.12
N VAL A 20 -6.29 -8.45 10.57
CA VAL A 20 -5.97 -9.83 10.19
C VAL A 20 -4.51 -10.14 10.45
N THR A 21 -4.20 -11.42 10.60
CA THR A 21 -2.84 -11.97 10.58
C THR A 21 -2.69 -12.88 9.37
N VAL A 22 -1.54 -12.84 8.71
CA VAL A 22 -1.18 -13.76 7.61
C VAL A 22 0.09 -14.52 7.94
N HIS A 23 0.13 -15.82 7.62
CA HIS A 23 1.30 -16.69 7.82
C HIS A 23 2.14 -16.83 6.57
N GLY A 24 3.44 -17.06 6.74
CA GLY A 24 4.35 -17.23 5.60
C GLY A 24 4.81 -15.91 5.00
N TRP A 25 4.52 -14.79 5.69
CA TRP A 25 4.76 -13.43 5.21
C TRP A 25 5.36 -12.58 6.33
N GLN A 26 6.21 -11.65 5.93
CA GLN A 26 6.84 -10.70 6.84
C GLN A 26 6.75 -9.28 6.25
N ALA A 27 6.32 -8.33 7.09
CA ALA A 27 6.43 -6.91 6.79
C ALA A 27 7.85 -6.41 7.10
N VAL A 28 8.51 -5.85 6.08
CA VAL A 28 9.86 -5.29 6.18
C VAL A 28 9.86 -3.85 5.67
N GLU A 29 10.85 -3.08 6.09
CA GLU A 29 11.16 -1.79 5.49
C GLU A 29 12.05 -2.01 4.26
N ILE A 30 11.69 -1.40 3.13
CA ILE A 30 12.57 -1.32 1.96
C ILE A 30 12.88 0.13 1.62
N THR A 31 14.08 0.33 1.08
CA THR A 31 14.50 1.63 0.56
C THR A 31 14.35 1.65 -0.95
N ILE A 32 13.67 2.67 -1.44
CA ILE A 32 13.27 2.82 -2.83
C ILE A 32 14.01 4.02 -3.45
N PRO A 33 14.80 3.83 -4.54
CA PRO A 33 15.40 4.94 -5.28
C PRO A 33 14.35 5.79 -6.02
N PRO A 34 14.68 7.03 -6.46
CA PRO A 34 15.94 7.74 -6.26
C PRO A 34 16.03 8.53 -4.95
N LYS A 35 14.98 8.53 -4.12
CA LYS A 35 14.90 9.39 -2.92
C LYS A 35 15.28 8.67 -1.61
N ASP A 36 15.81 7.46 -1.69
CA ASP A 36 16.06 6.59 -0.54
C ASP A 36 14.87 6.52 0.45
N ARG A 37 13.64 6.48 -0.10
CA ARG A 37 12.44 6.48 0.72
C ARG A 37 12.24 5.10 1.34
N LYS A 38 12.01 5.09 2.65
CA LYS A 38 11.62 3.91 3.42
C LYS A 38 10.13 3.66 3.24
N ILE A 39 9.75 2.48 2.76
CA ILE A 39 8.35 2.08 2.58
C ILE A 39 8.14 0.66 3.09
N PRO A 40 6.92 0.29 3.52
CA PRO A 40 6.63 -1.07 3.90
C PRO A 40 6.63 -1.98 2.68
N ALA A 41 7.13 -3.20 2.83
CA ALA A 41 6.99 -4.26 1.86
C ALA A 41 6.57 -5.54 2.56
N LEU A 42 5.62 -6.25 1.94
CA LEU A 42 5.28 -7.62 2.35
C LEU A 42 6.10 -8.59 1.49
N VAL A 43 6.83 -9.49 2.14
CA VAL A 43 7.66 -10.51 1.48
C VAL A 43 7.44 -11.89 2.08
N PRO A 44 7.72 -12.97 1.34
CA PRO A 44 7.71 -14.32 1.90
C PRO A 44 8.65 -14.43 3.11
N GLY A 45 8.19 -15.08 4.17
CA GLY A 45 8.94 -15.27 5.41
C GLY A 45 8.42 -16.46 6.22
N SER A 46 9.08 -16.82 7.31
CA SER A 46 8.63 -17.91 8.19
C SER A 46 7.63 -17.45 9.26
N ASP A 47 7.54 -16.14 9.48
CA ASP A 47 6.77 -15.56 10.57
C ASP A 47 5.31 -15.31 10.17
N ALA A 48 4.50 -14.92 11.16
CA ALA A 48 3.19 -14.32 10.95
C ALA A 48 3.30 -12.80 11.03
N THR A 49 2.51 -12.09 10.22
CA THR A 49 2.49 -10.62 10.25
C THR A 49 1.06 -10.08 10.26
N GLY A 50 0.83 -9.07 11.10
CA GLY A 50 -0.45 -8.40 11.25
C GLY A 50 -0.64 -7.30 10.21
N GLY A 51 -1.91 -7.05 9.87
CA GLY A 51 -2.32 -5.97 8.97
C GLY A 51 -3.84 -5.84 8.93
N PHE A 52 -4.36 -5.33 7.82
CA PHE A 52 -5.79 -5.14 7.62
C PHE A 52 -6.24 -5.75 6.30
N ALA A 53 -7.32 -6.54 6.35
CA ALA A 53 -8.11 -6.86 5.17
C ALA A 53 -9.04 -5.69 4.87
N VAL A 54 -9.02 -5.23 3.62
CA VAL A 54 -9.85 -4.12 3.16
C VAL A 54 -11.04 -4.66 2.39
N GLU A 55 -12.22 -4.19 2.77
CA GLU A 55 -13.50 -4.71 2.29
C GLU A 55 -14.37 -3.59 1.71
N GLY A 56 -15.24 -3.96 0.76
CA GLY A 56 -16.21 -3.03 0.17
C GLY A 56 -15.59 -1.99 -0.77
N LEU A 57 -14.49 -2.33 -1.44
CA LEU A 57 -13.99 -1.53 -2.57
C LEU A 57 -14.88 -1.78 -3.80
N THR A 58 -15.26 -0.70 -4.46
CA THR A 58 -15.90 -0.77 -5.78
C THR A 58 -14.87 -1.19 -6.84
N PRO A 59 -15.30 -1.68 -8.02
CA PRO A 59 -14.37 -1.99 -9.10
C PRO A 59 -13.49 -0.80 -9.52
N HIS A 60 -14.03 0.42 -9.46
CA HIS A 60 -13.28 1.64 -9.77
C HIS A 60 -12.17 1.90 -8.74
N GLU A 61 -12.49 1.82 -7.45
CA GLU A 61 -11.50 2.03 -6.38
C GLU A 61 -10.45 0.93 -6.36
N TRP A 62 -10.82 -0.32 -6.70
CA TRP A 62 -9.85 -1.39 -6.85
C TRP A 62 -8.84 -1.09 -7.97
N ASN A 63 -9.33 -0.57 -9.10
CA ASN A 63 -8.46 -0.16 -10.21
C ASN A 63 -7.55 1.02 -9.84
N GLU A 64 -8.03 1.99 -9.05
CA GLU A 64 -7.20 3.08 -8.51
C GLU A 64 -6.06 2.56 -7.64
N VAL A 65 -6.36 1.59 -6.76
CA VAL A 65 -5.34 0.97 -5.89
C VAL A 65 -4.35 0.15 -6.72
N ASP A 66 -4.83 -0.61 -7.69
CA ASP A 66 -3.99 -1.41 -8.57
C ASP A 66 -3.00 -0.52 -9.34
N GLU A 67 -3.49 0.54 -9.99
CA GLU A 67 -2.64 1.52 -10.69
C GLU A 67 -1.62 2.21 -9.77
N PHE A 68 -1.98 2.46 -8.50
CA PHE A 68 -1.08 3.06 -7.53
C PHE A 68 0.07 2.12 -7.14
N GLU A 69 -0.19 0.83 -6.98
CA GLU A 69 0.77 -0.16 -6.47
C GLU A 69 1.57 -0.89 -7.57
N LEU A 70 1.08 -0.89 -8.81
CA LEU A 70 1.55 -1.75 -9.92
C LEU A 70 3.04 -1.62 -10.23
N ASP A 71 3.59 -0.42 -10.10
CA ASP A 71 4.99 -0.14 -10.48
C ASP A 71 5.99 -0.87 -9.57
N LEU A 72 5.62 -1.14 -8.32
CA LEU A 72 6.53 -1.66 -7.30
C LEU A 72 6.20 -3.08 -6.89
N TYR A 73 4.92 -3.40 -6.76
CA TYR A 73 4.47 -4.64 -6.13
C TYR A 73 3.86 -5.59 -7.15
N GLN A 74 3.65 -6.83 -6.73
CA GLN A 74 2.92 -7.85 -7.47
C GLN A 74 1.72 -8.28 -6.64
N LEU A 75 0.57 -8.43 -7.26
CA LEU A 75 -0.62 -8.92 -6.58
C LEU A 75 -0.42 -10.40 -6.22
N GLN A 76 -0.65 -10.75 -4.96
CA GLN A 76 -0.50 -12.10 -4.43
C GLN A 76 -1.70 -12.44 -3.56
N GLN A 77 -2.11 -13.71 -3.59
CA GLN A 77 -3.12 -14.21 -2.67
C GLN A 77 -2.45 -14.61 -1.36
N VAL A 78 -3.07 -14.24 -0.24
CA VAL A 78 -2.62 -14.60 1.12
C VAL A 78 -3.72 -15.32 1.86
N THR A 79 -3.33 -16.17 2.80
CA THR A 79 -4.24 -16.90 3.68
C THR A 79 -4.22 -16.26 5.05
N PHE A 80 -5.39 -15.97 5.60
CA PHE A 80 -5.51 -15.43 6.95
C PHE A 80 -5.36 -16.55 7.99
N GLU A 81 -4.83 -16.21 9.18
CA GLU A 81 -4.68 -17.15 10.30
C GLU A 81 -6.00 -17.80 10.72
N GLN A 82 -7.10 -17.03 10.73
CA GLN A 82 -8.43 -17.53 11.08
C GLN A 82 -9.17 -18.21 9.91
N GLY A 83 -8.47 -18.45 8.80
CA GLY A 83 -9.04 -19.00 7.57
C GLY A 83 -9.57 -17.95 6.59
N GLY A 84 -9.77 -18.37 5.35
CA GLY A 84 -10.09 -17.49 4.23
C GLY A 84 -8.86 -16.87 3.56
N HIS A 85 -9.11 -16.08 2.51
CA HIS A 85 -8.05 -15.50 1.68
C HIS A 85 -8.33 -14.04 1.35
N GLY A 86 -7.25 -13.31 1.06
CA GLY A 86 -7.30 -11.95 0.53
C GLY A 86 -6.23 -11.75 -0.53
N TRP A 87 -6.30 -10.62 -1.22
CA TRP A 87 -5.26 -10.17 -2.14
C TRP A 87 -4.41 -9.09 -1.49
N CYS A 88 -3.10 -9.15 -1.69
CA CYS A 88 -2.16 -8.12 -1.25
C CYS A 88 -1.16 -7.78 -2.34
N PHE A 89 -0.62 -6.56 -2.29
CA PHE A 89 0.50 -6.14 -3.10
C PHE A 89 1.81 -6.49 -2.39
N ALA A 90 2.51 -7.51 -2.89
CA ALA A 90 3.73 -8.05 -2.31
C ALA A 90 4.98 -7.64 -3.11
N TYR A 91 6.11 -7.48 -2.41
CA TYR A 91 7.36 -7.09 -3.06
C TYR A 91 8.18 -8.33 -3.40
N LEU A 92 8.11 -8.75 -4.66
CA LEU A 92 8.79 -9.97 -5.14
C LEU A 92 9.94 -9.69 -6.11
N LYS A 93 10.17 -8.42 -6.48
CA LYS A 93 11.10 -8.04 -7.56
C LYS A 93 12.58 -8.16 -7.17
N ARG A 94 12.91 -8.18 -5.88
CA ARG A 94 14.31 -8.27 -5.42
C ARG A 94 14.41 -9.16 -4.19
N ALA A 95 15.46 -9.99 -4.15
CA ALA A 95 15.84 -10.69 -2.93
C ALA A 95 16.17 -9.66 -1.84
N LEU A 96 15.32 -9.61 -0.81
CA LEU A 96 15.50 -8.76 0.35
C LEU A 96 16.32 -9.50 1.39
N SER A 97 17.65 -9.42 1.31
CA SER A 97 18.51 -9.92 2.39
C SER A 97 18.57 -8.90 3.53
N ASN A 98 18.20 -9.35 4.75
CA ASN A 98 18.38 -8.61 6.01
C ASN A 98 17.74 -7.22 6.11
N ASN A 99 16.58 -7.01 5.48
CA ASN A 99 15.85 -5.75 5.69
C ASN A 99 15.29 -5.68 7.13
N PRO A 100 15.34 -4.50 7.77
CA PRO A 100 14.79 -4.36 9.10
C PRO A 100 13.27 -4.62 9.10
N LYS A 101 12.76 -5.14 10.22
CA LYS A 101 11.32 -5.31 10.41
C LYS A 101 10.63 -3.95 10.25
N TRP A 102 9.48 -3.96 9.57
CA TRP A 102 8.70 -2.74 9.40
C TRP A 102 8.27 -2.18 10.76
N ASN A 103 8.58 -0.90 11.02
CA ASN A 103 8.17 -0.21 12.24
C ASN A 103 7.13 0.86 11.90
N ILE A 104 5.86 0.49 12.07
CA ILE A 104 4.72 1.36 11.78
C ILE A 104 4.73 2.64 12.62
N GLY A 105 5.15 2.57 13.89
CA GLY A 105 5.17 3.72 14.79
C GLY A 105 6.24 4.74 14.41
N ASN A 106 7.45 4.26 14.07
CA ASN A 106 8.51 5.12 13.57
C ASN A 106 8.06 5.83 12.29
N TYR A 107 7.52 5.07 11.32
CA TYR A 107 7.05 5.64 10.05
C TYR A 107 5.95 6.68 10.23
N ALA A 108 4.98 6.42 11.12
CA ALA A 108 3.91 7.36 11.46
C ALA A 108 4.47 8.69 11.97
N SER A 109 5.53 8.65 12.77
CA SER A 109 6.15 9.84 13.36
C SER A 109 7.08 10.62 12.43
N THR A 110 7.63 9.98 11.39
CA THR A 110 8.69 10.60 10.56
C THR A 110 8.29 10.83 9.10
N GLU A 111 7.63 9.86 8.45
CA GLU A 111 7.46 9.87 6.98
C GLU A 111 6.00 10.03 6.53
N LEU A 112 5.04 9.67 7.38
CA LEU A 112 3.64 9.50 6.98
C LEU A 112 3.02 10.77 6.38
N THR A 113 3.27 11.94 6.97
CA THR A 113 2.73 13.22 6.47
C THR A 113 3.18 13.51 5.05
N GLU A 114 4.48 13.35 4.76
CA GLU A 114 5.00 13.58 3.40
C GLU A 114 4.46 12.53 2.42
N TYR A 115 4.32 11.28 2.87
CA TYR A 115 3.79 10.21 2.04
C TYR A 115 2.32 10.43 1.66
N ILE A 116 1.48 10.90 2.59
CA ILE A 116 0.09 11.28 2.29
C ILE A 116 0.03 12.37 1.21
N GLU A 117 0.91 13.37 1.27
CA GLU A 117 0.98 14.40 0.23
C GLU A 117 1.40 13.85 -1.13
N LEU A 118 2.27 12.84 -1.16
CA LEU A 118 2.61 12.15 -2.40
C LEU A 118 1.42 11.37 -2.97
N CYS A 119 0.64 10.68 -2.12
CA CYS A 119 -0.59 10.01 -2.55
C CYS A 119 -1.59 11.00 -3.15
N ARG A 120 -1.80 12.15 -2.50
CA ARG A 120 -2.68 13.22 -3.02
C ARG A 120 -2.20 13.78 -4.36
N LYS A 121 -0.87 13.96 -4.52
CA LYS A 121 -0.27 14.40 -5.80
C LYS A 121 -0.45 13.36 -6.90
N TRP A 122 -0.23 12.09 -6.59
CA TRP A 122 -0.45 10.99 -7.53
C TRP A 122 -1.89 10.98 -8.02
N ARG A 123 -2.87 11.10 -7.11
CA ARG A 123 -4.29 11.10 -7.45
C ARG A 123 -4.65 12.26 -8.39
N ARG A 124 -4.24 13.49 -8.06
CA ARG A 124 -4.50 14.65 -8.93
C ARG A 124 -3.96 14.43 -10.33
N ARG A 125 -2.71 13.96 -10.45
CA ARG A 125 -2.09 13.67 -11.75
C ARG A 125 -2.85 12.59 -12.52
N ARG A 126 -3.33 11.55 -11.84
CA ARG A 126 -4.17 10.51 -12.45
C ARG A 126 -5.47 11.11 -12.98
N ASP A 127 -6.15 11.93 -12.19
CA ASP A 127 -7.42 12.57 -12.58
C ASP A 127 -7.24 13.50 -13.78
N GLU A 128 -6.13 14.24 -13.86
CA GLU A 128 -5.75 15.08 -15.01
C GLU A 128 -5.53 14.25 -16.28
N LEU A 129 -4.90 13.07 -16.17
CA LEU A 129 -4.67 12.16 -17.30
C LEU A 129 -5.97 11.53 -17.82
N ILE A 130 -6.91 11.23 -16.92
CA ILE A 130 -8.21 10.65 -17.26
C ILE A 130 -9.18 11.73 -17.79
N ASN A 131 -9.01 12.98 -17.38
CA ASN A 131 -9.87 14.09 -17.77
C ASN A 131 -9.07 15.37 -18.12
N PRO A 132 -8.38 15.39 -19.28
CA PRO A 132 -7.47 16.48 -19.64
C PRO A 132 -8.16 17.84 -19.83
N GLU A 133 -9.45 17.86 -20.21
CA GLU A 133 -10.21 19.09 -20.45
C GLU A 133 -10.54 19.87 -19.15
N ARG A 134 -10.51 19.23 -17.98
CA ARG A 134 -10.67 19.91 -16.69
C ARG A 134 -9.38 20.58 -16.19
N SER A 135 -8.23 20.19 -16.72
CA SER A 135 -6.93 20.65 -16.21
C SER A 135 -6.48 22.00 -16.77
N SER A 136 -7.14 22.52 -17.82
CA SER A 136 -6.80 23.79 -18.48
C SER A 136 -7.62 24.99 -18.00
N ALA A 137 -8.49 24.80 -17.00
CA ALA A 137 -9.31 25.85 -16.41
C ALA A 137 -8.93 26.06 -14.93
N SER A 138 -7.75 26.63 -14.67
CA SER A 138 -7.34 27.16 -13.37
C SER A 138 -6.31 28.27 -13.55
#